data_AF-J9BNI0-F1
#
_entry.id   AF-J9BNI0-F1
#
_cell.length_a   1.000
_cell.length_b   1.000
_cell.length_c   1.000
_cell.angle_alpha   90.00
_cell.angle_beta   90.00
_cell.angle_gamma   90.00
#
_symmetry.space_group_name_H-M   'P 1'
#
loop_
_entity.id
_entity.type
_entity.pdbx_description
1 polymer ?
#
loop_
_entity_poly.entity_id
_entity_poly.type
_entity_poly.pdbx_seq_one_letter_code
_entity_poly.pdbx_strand_id
1 'polypeptide(L)' 'ESDYIQADEVTIPVVDNEKNRTVKGYLWQVRAVLKRLAFFHYDKGSRSQDVAKGLFAHFRGALQTDGYAAYD' A
#
# COMPACT_ATOMS: atom_id res chain seq x y z
N GLU A 1 16.47 -11.90 -1.99
CA GLU A 1 15.53 -10.82 -2.34
C GLU A 1 14.56 -11.21 -3.47
N SER A 2 13.55 -10.38 -3.75
CA SER A 2 12.89 -10.29 -5.07
C SER A 2 13.20 -8.90 -5.60
N ASP A 3 13.85 -8.79 -6.75
CA ASP A 3 14.27 -7.48 -7.29
C ASP A 3 13.15 -6.78 -8.08
N TYR A 4 11.96 -7.39 -8.10
CA TYR A 4 10.75 -6.86 -8.70
C TYR A 4 9.56 -7.11 -7.77
N ILE A 5 8.80 -6.05 -7.50
CA ILE A 5 7.55 -6.08 -6.74
C ILE A 5 6.48 -5.23 -7.42
N GLN A 6 5.22 -5.57 -7.19
CA GLN A 6 4.07 -4.78 -7.60
C GLN A 6 3.42 -4.18 -6.35
N ALA A 7 3.03 -2.91 -6.40
CA ALA A 7 2.25 -2.26 -5.35
C ALA A 7 0.96 -1.66 -5.90
N ASP A 8 -0.08 -1.66 -5.08
CA ASP A 8 -1.40 -1.10 -5.39
C ASP A 8 -2.14 -0.72 -4.10
N GLU A 9 -3.09 0.20 -4.19
CA GLU A 9 -3.89 0.71 -3.07
C GLU A 9 -5.31 0.15 -3.13
N VAL A 10 -5.58 -0.81 -2.24
CA VAL A 10 -6.90 -1.44 -2.15
C VAL A 10 -7.78 -0.66 -1.18
N THR A 11 -9.00 -0.38 -1.59
CA THR A 11 -9.98 0.32 -0.75
C THR A 11 -10.72 -0.65 0.17
N ILE A 12 -10.84 -0.31 1.44
CA ILE A 12 -11.59 -1.11 2.43
C ILE A 12 -12.55 -0.24 3.26
N PRO A 13 -13.67 -0.81 3.74
CA PRO A 13 -14.49 -0.15 4.75
C PRO A 13 -13.79 -0.18 6.12
N VAL A 14 -13.70 0.97 6.79
CA VAL A 14 -13.11 1.11 8.13
C VAL A 14 -14.15 1.75 9.06
N VAL A 15 -14.29 1.23 10.28
CA VAL A 15 -15.13 1.86 11.30
C VAL A 15 -14.41 3.08 11.87
N ASP A 16 -15.00 4.25 11.73
CA ASP A 16 -14.54 5.49 12.35
C ASP A 16 -15.39 5.75 13.60
N ASN A 17 -14.77 5.56 14.77
CA ASN A 17 -15.45 5.70 16.07
C ASN A 17 -15.78 7.16 16.40
N GLU A 18 -15.03 8.13 15.88
CA GLU A 18 -15.31 9.56 16.10
C GLU A 18 -16.52 10.01 15.29
N LYS A 19 -16.59 9.54 14.04
CA LYS A 19 -17.70 9.85 13.13
C LYS A 19 -18.91 8.93 13.30
N ASN A 20 -18.80 7.90 14.16
CA ASN A 20 -19.82 6.86 14.37
C ASN A 20 -20.36 6.27 13.07
N ARG A 21 -19.49 6.04 12.08
CA ARG A 21 -19.88 5.50 10.76
C ARG A 21 -18.72 4.76 10.09
N THR A 22 -19.05 3.96 9.10
CA THR A 22 -18.04 3.38 8.19
C THR A 22 -17.53 4.44 7.22
N VAL A 23 -16.22 4.56 7.11
CA VAL A 23 -15.52 5.42 6.15
C VAL A 23 -14.67 4.58 5.19
N LYS A 24 -14.29 5.17 4.06
CA LYS A 24 -13.37 4.56 3.11
C LYS A 24 -11.94 4.68 3.64
N GLY A 25 -11.27 3.55 3.87
CA GLY A 25 -9.84 3.46 4.15
C GLY A 25 -9.08 2.76 3.02
N TYR A 26 -7.76 2.73 3.16
CA TYR A 26 -6.85 2.11 2.19
C TYR A 26 -5.93 1.08 2.85
N LEU A 27 -5.60 0.04 2.09
CA LEU A 27 -4.56 -0.95 2.35
C LEU A 27 -3.55 -0.89 1.21
N TRP A 28 -2.27 -0.84 1.54
CA TRP A 28 -1.21 -1.02 0.55
C TRP A 28 -0.99 -2.50 0.34
N GLN A 29 -1.31 -3.00 -0.86
CA GLN A 29 -1.01 -4.34 -1.28
C GLN A 29 0.35 -4.35 -1.98
N VAL A 30 1.25 -5.23 -1.55
CA VAL A 30 2.52 -5.49 -2.25
C VAL A 30 2.59 -6.96 -2.65
N ARG A 31 2.96 -7.24 -3.90
CA ARG A 31 3.13 -8.59 -4.42
C ARG A 31 4.55 -8.81 -4.93
N ALA A 32 5.20 -9.86 -4.44
CA ALA A 32 6.40 -10.41 -5.07
C ALA A 32 5.97 -11.58 -5.96
N VAL A 33 5.60 -11.27 -7.20
CA VAL A 33 4.95 -12.21 -8.14
C VAL A 33 5.79 -13.47 -8.36
N LEU A 34 7.10 -13.29 -8.57
CA LEU A 34 8.04 -14.40 -8.81
C LEU A 34 8.11 -15.36 -7.62
N LYS A 35 7.86 -14.87 -6.40
CA LYS A 35 7.86 -15.66 -5.16
C LYS A 35 6.47 -16.10 -4.71
N ARG A 36 5.42 -15.66 -5.41
CA ARG A 36 4.01 -15.88 -5.03
C ARG A 36 3.71 -15.43 -3.60
N LEU A 37 4.30 -14.32 -3.19
CA LEU A 37 4.05 -13.71 -1.88
C LEU A 37 3.19 -12.46 -2.03
N ALA A 38 2.29 -12.27 -1.07
CA ALA A 38 1.50 -11.07 -0.91
C ALA A 38 1.68 -10.51 0.50
N PHE A 39 1.80 -9.21 0.59
CA PHE A 39 1.93 -8.45 1.82
C PHE A 39 0.90 -7.31 1.80
N PHE A 40 0.29 -7.06 2.95
CA PHE A 40 -0.70 -6.01 3.11
C PHE A 40 -0.29 -5.11 4.27
N HIS A 41 -0.29 -3.80 4.04
CA HIS A 41 0.06 -2.80 5.03
C HIS A 41 -1.10 -1.84 5.26
N TYR A 42 -1.50 -1.72 6.53
CA TYR A 42 -2.55 -0.81 6.97
C TYR A 42 -1.94 0.27 7.85
N ASP A 43 -2.02 1.53 7.41
CA ASP A 43 -1.65 2.68 8.23
C ASP A 43 -2.88 3.54 8.50
N LYS A 44 -3.73 3.10 9.45
CA LYS A 44 -4.96 3.81 9.86
C LYS A 44 -5.87 4.23 8.71
N GLY A 45 -5.83 3.47 7.61
CA GLY A 45 -6.58 3.73 6.39
C GLY A 45 -6.05 4.87 5.53
N SER A 46 -4.83 5.35 5.78
CA SER A 46 -4.15 6.38 5.00
C SER A 46 -3.63 5.85 3.65
N ARG A 47 -3.73 6.70 2.63
CA ARG A 47 -3.08 6.52 1.31
C ARG A 47 -2.06 7.62 1.00
N SER A 48 -1.48 8.24 2.02
CA SER A 48 -0.53 9.33 1.80
C SER A 48 0.79 8.82 1.21
N GLN A 49 1.46 9.70 0.47
CA GLN A 49 2.79 9.47 -0.07
C GLN A 49 3.82 9.11 1.03
N ASP A 50 3.65 9.60 2.26
CA ASP A 50 4.53 9.28 3.37
C ASP A 50 4.47 7.79 3.76
N VAL A 51 3.29 7.16 3.65
CA VAL A 51 3.13 5.71 3.89
C VAL A 51 3.88 4.94 2.82
N ALA A 52 3.70 5.30 1.55
CA ALA A 52 4.43 4.68 0.44
C ALA A 52 5.94 4.83 0.61
N LYS A 53 6.43 6.05 0.89
CA LYS A 53 7.85 6.32 1.13
C LYS A 53 8.41 5.49 2.26
N GLY A 54 7.71 5.40 3.39
CA GLY A 54 8.11 4.55 4.50
C GLY A 54 8.14 3.06 4.15
N LEU A 55 7.12 2.59 3.41
CA LEU A 55 6.98 1.19 3.01
C LEU A 55 8.09 0.73 2.06
N PHE A 56 8.52 1.60 1.14
CA PHE A 56 9.51 1.28 0.10
C PHE A 56 10.91 1.86 0.37
N ALA A 57 11.14 2.56 1.50
CA ALA A 57 12.39 3.28 1.82
C ALA A 57 13.67 2.43 1.67
N HIS A 58 13.56 1.12 1.87
CA HIS A 58 14.69 0.19 1.85
C HIS A 58 14.62 -0.84 0.72
N PHE A 59 13.60 -0.76 -0.12
CA PHE A 59 13.49 -1.63 -1.28
C PHE A 59 14.45 -1.17 -2.38
N ARG A 60 15.19 -2.11 -2.97
CA ARG A 60 16.06 -1.86 -4.13
C ARG A 60 15.66 -2.83 -5.23
N GLY A 61 15.27 -2.29 -6.38
CA GLY A 61 14.75 -3.08 -7.49
C GLY A 61 13.73 -2.30 -8.30
N ALA A 62 12.99 -3.02 -9.14
CA ALA A 62 11.89 -2.47 -9.91
C ALA A 62 10.59 -2.53 -9.12
N LEU A 63 10.00 -1.37 -8.85
CA LEU A 63 8.67 -1.21 -8.29
C LEU A 63 7.70 -0.90 -9.43
N GLN A 64 6.71 -1.76 -9.65
CA GLN A 64 5.60 -1.49 -10.57
C GLN A 64 4.38 -0.99 -9.79
N THR A 65 3.79 0.10 -10.24
CA THR A 65 2.62 0.77 -9.64
C THR A 65 1.60 1.10 -10.74
N ASP A 66 0.41 1.56 -10.35
CA ASP A 66 -0.65 1.99 -11.27
C ASP A 66 -0.44 3.40 -11.86
N GLY A 67 0.66 4.09 -11.50
CA GLY A 67 0.94 5.45 -11.91
C GLY A 67 0.33 6.53 -11.00
N TYR A 68 -0.11 6.17 -9.79
CA TYR A 68 -0.56 7.16 -8.80
C TYR A 68 0.59 8.07 -8.30
N ALA A 69 0.34 9.37 -8.22
CA ALA A 69 1.33 10.38 -7.86
C ALA A 69 1.93 10.22 -6.44
N ALA A 70 1.36 9.38 -5.57
CA ALA A 70 1.95 9.08 -4.26
C ALA A 70 3.18 8.17 -4.33
N TYR A 71 3.53 7.66 -5.51
CA TYR A 71 4.75 6.87 -5.75
C TYR A 71 5.92 7.69 -6.31
N ASP A 72 5.68 8.93 -6.76
CA ASP A 72 6.74 9.90 -7.12
C ASP A 72 7.44 10.45 -5.85
#